data_AF-A0AAV3JL03-F1
#
_entry.id   AF-A0AAV3JL03-F1
#
_cell.length_a   1.000
_cell.length_b   1.000
_cell.length_c   1.000
_cell.angle_alpha   90.00
_cell.angle_beta   90.00
_cell.angle_gamma   90.00
#
_symmetry.space_group_name_H-M   'P 1'
#
loop_
_entity.id
_entity.type
_entity.pdbx_description
1 polymer ?
#
loop_
_entity_poly.entity_id
_entity_poly.type
_entity_poly.pdbx_seq_one_letter_code
_entity_poly.pdbx_strand_id
1 'polypeptide(L)'
;MILTFNPGKLERQEFFKELINYLWIHDDVTLRQIKSHFTDYSKIDRLLEEYINHGYILRQNKRYSLNLPFLSSLDGLVLDDLVFIDSDSQIYQLLQKRKFVTNLDNQTNHLVFVEETDFERNTLTLSNYFYKLTNGYPLSREQKKLYQLLGDVNSEYALKYMSSFILKFLRKDSVKQKRTDIFIQALELLGYISLNQDTTYRLNAKLDVEALKIYLT
;
A
#
# COMPACT_ATOMS: atom_id res chain seq x y z
N MET A 1 -0.96 4.05 -19.85
CA MET A 1 -1.00 5.25 -18.97
C MET A 1 0.12 5.11 -17.95
N ILE A 2 0.78 6.18 -17.54
CA ILE A 2 1.85 6.07 -16.54
C ILE A 2 1.23 6.01 -15.13
N LEU A 3 1.50 4.91 -14.45
CA LEU A 3 1.22 4.70 -13.03
C LEU A 3 2.45 5.07 -12.20
N THR A 4 2.20 5.65 -11.03
CA THR A 4 3.23 5.97 -10.04
C THR A 4 2.90 5.31 -8.71
N PHE A 5 3.83 4.53 -8.18
CA PHE A 5 3.70 3.86 -6.88
C PHE A 5 4.74 4.40 -5.89
N ASN A 6 4.37 4.40 -4.62
CA ASN A 6 5.16 4.96 -3.51
C ASN A 6 5.71 6.38 -3.80
N PRO A 7 4.86 7.33 -4.26
CA PRO A 7 5.32 8.64 -4.67
C PRO A 7 5.89 9.42 -3.48
N GLY A 8 6.99 10.12 -3.72
CA GLY A 8 7.53 11.13 -2.83
C GLY A 8 6.72 12.43 -2.87
N LYS A 9 7.31 13.52 -2.39
CA LYS A 9 6.63 14.81 -2.30
C LYS A 9 6.29 15.39 -3.67
N LEU A 10 7.15 15.19 -4.67
CA LEU A 10 6.99 15.77 -6.01
C LEU A 10 5.99 14.97 -6.82
N GLU A 11 6.12 13.65 -6.77
CA GLU A 11 5.37 12.70 -7.58
C GLU A 11 3.91 12.58 -7.12
N ARG A 12 3.63 13.01 -5.88
CA ARG A 12 2.25 13.14 -5.36
C ARG A 12 1.50 14.32 -5.95
N GLN A 13 2.18 15.33 -6.47
CA GLN A 13 1.54 16.54 -6.99
C GLN A 13 0.65 16.20 -8.18
N GLU A 14 -0.57 16.74 -8.20
CA GLU A 14 -1.52 16.43 -9.26
C GLU A 14 -1.01 16.90 -10.63
N PHE A 15 -0.43 18.10 -10.67
CA PHE A 15 0.21 18.62 -11.87
C PHE A 15 1.28 17.67 -12.43
N PHE A 16 2.10 17.06 -11.57
CA PHE A 16 3.13 16.13 -12.02
C PHE A 16 2.51 14.90 -12.70
N LYS A 17 1.49 14.29 -12.08
CA LYS A 17 0.79 13.11 -12.64
C LYS A 17 0.12 13.41 -13.97
N GLU A 18 -0.54 14.55 -14.08
CA GLU A 18 -1.20 14.96 -15.31
C GLU A 18 -0.17 15.28 -16.41
N LEU A 19 0.92 15.97 -16.04
CA LEU A 19 1.98 16.35 -16.97
C LEU A 19 2.69 15.12 -17.55
N ILE A 20 3.06 14.13 -16.73
CA ILE A 20 3.78 12.96 -17.25
C ILE A 20 2.91 12.16 -18.22
N ASN A 21 1.60 12.07 -17.96
CA ASN A 21 0.66 11.40 -18.86
C ASN A 21 0.40 12.20 -20.14
N TYR A 22 0.38 13.53 -20.05
CA TYR A 22 0.33 14.40 -21.22
C TYR A 22 1.57 14.22 -22.12
N LEU A 23 2.77 14.25 -21.53
CA LEU A 23 4.03 14.05 -22.26
C LEU A 23 4.23 12.61 -22.75
N TRP A 24 3.51 11.63 -22.19
CA TRP A 24 3.55 10.23 -22.65
C TRP A 24 2.87 10.04 -24.01
N ILE A 25 1.83 10.82 -24.28
CA ILE A 25 0.97 10.67 -25.46
C ILE A 25 1.34 11.70 -26.54
N HIS A 26 2.04 12.76 -26.18
CA HIS A 26 2.40 13.85 -27.07
C HIS A 26 3.91 13.99 -27.23
N ASP A 27 4.36 13.96 -28.48
CA ASP A 27 5.72 14.30 -28.87
C ASP A 27 5.88 15.80 -29.20
N ASP A 28 7.12 16.27 -29.26
CA ASP A 28 7.49 17.65 -29.65
C ASP A 28 6.79 18.76 -28.83
N VAL A 29 6.52 18.51 -27.55
CA VAL A 29 5.74 19.42 -26.69
C VAL A 29 6.51 20.69 -26.33
N THR A 30 5.88 21.84 -26.52
CA THR A 30 6.40 23.18 -26.16
C THR A 30 5.81 23.70 -24.86
N LEU A 31 6.49 24.65 -24.23
CA LEU A 31 5.98 25.36 -23.05
C LEU A 31 4.61 26.03 -23.29
N ARG A 32 4.37 26.56 -24.51
CA ARG A 32 3.10 27.20 -24.86
C ARG A 32 1.95 26.19 -24.87
N GLN A 33 2.20 24.99 -25.38
CA GLN A 33 1.20 23.91 -25.36
C GLN A 33 0.90 23.47 -23.92
N ILE A 34 1.94 23.27 -23.09
CA ILE A 34 1.78 22.92 -21.67
C ILE A 34 0.93 23.99 -20.97
N LYS A 35 1.28 25.28 -21.07
CA LYS A 35 0.52 26.37 -20.43
C LYS A 35 -0.92 26.49 -20.94
N SER A 36 -1.15 26.19 -22.21
CA SER A 36 -2.49 26.22 -22.79
C SER A 36 -3.35 25.03 -22.36
N HIS A 37 -2.75 23.89 -22.07
CA HIS A 37 -3.46 22.70 -21.61
C HIS A 37 -3.73 22.76 -20.10
N PHE A 38 -2.78 23.27 -19.34
CA PHE A 38 -2.80 23.30 -17.87
C PHE A 38 -3.13 24.69 -17.32
N THR A 39 -4.23 25.31 -17.77
CA THR A 39 -4.55 26.71 -17.42
C THR A 39 -4.80 26.95 -15.94
N ASP A 40 -5.17 25.92 -15.19
CA ASP A 40 -5.48 26.01 -13.76
C ASP A 40 -4.22 26.12 -12.88
N TYR A 41 -3.04 25.91 -13.45
CA TYR A 41 -1.77 25.94 -12.73
C TYR A 41 -1.01 27.24 -12.99
N SER A 42 -0.90 28.07 -11.94
CA SER A 42 -0.26 29.40 -12.05
C SER A 42 1.27 29.41 -12.02
N LYS A 43 1.92 28.30 -11.62
CA LYS A 43 3.38 28.21 -11.39
C LYS A 43 4.07 27.17 -12.27
N ILE A 44 3.58 26.95 -13.49
CA ILE A 44 4.07 25.91 -14.41
C ILE A 44 5.59 26.02 -14.64
N ASP A 45 6.13 27.22 -14.90
CA ASP A 45 7.56 27.37 -15.21
C ASP A 45 8.44 26.84 -14.07
N ARG A 46 8.11 27.21 -12.82
CA ARG A 46 8.83 26.77 -11.63
C ARG A 46 8.70 25.25 -11.42
N LEU A 47 7.51 24.69 -11.62
CA LEU A 47 7.27 23.26 -11.47
C LEU A 47 8.05 22.45 -12.51
N LEU A 48 8.07 22.91 -13.77
CA LEU A 48 8.86 22.30 -14.82
C LEU A 48 10.35 22.34 -14.52
N GLU A 49 10.88 23.47 -14.05
CA GLU A 49 12.29 23.56 -13.61
C GLU A 49 12.60 22.57 -12.48
N GLU A 50 11.69 22.42 -11.51
CA GLU A 50 11.85 21.45 -10.42
C GLU A 50 11.91 20.01 -10.95
N TYR A 51 11.01 19.63 -11.87
CA TYR A 51 11.00 18.29 -12.46
C TYR A 51 12.19 18.01 -13.39
N ILE A 52 12.67 19.03 -14.10
CA ILE A 52 13.90 18.95 -14.90
C ILE A 52 15.12 18.72 -14.01
N ASN A 53 15.21 19.45 -12.89
CA ASN A 53 16.31 19.32 -11.95
C ASN A 53 16.35 17.94 -11.28
N HIS A 54 15.18 17.31 -11.07
CA HIS A 54 15.08 15.92 -10.59
C HIS A 54 15.34 14.88 -11.70
N GLY A 55 15.48 15.32 -12.95
CA GLY A 55 15.75 14.45 -14.09
C GLY A 55 14.52 13.75 -14.65
N TYR A 56 13.30 14.02 -14.16
CA TYR A 56 12.07 13.38 -14.66
C TYR A 56 11.64 13.89 -16.03
N ILE A 57 12.02 15.13 -16.36
CA ILE A 57 11.69 15.80 -17.61
C ILE A 57 12.97 16.30 -18.26
N LEU A 58 13.10 16.10 -19.56
CA LEU A 58 14.16 16.69 -20.36
C LEU A 58 13.63 17.90 -21.13
N ARG A 59 14.46 18.94 -21.19
CA ARG A 59 14.21 20.11 -22.02
C ARG A 59 15.34 20.26 -23.06
N GLN A 60 15.02 20.03 -24.32
CA GLN A 60 15.97 20.16 -25.44
C GLN A 60 15.31 20.96 -26.57
N ASN A 61 16.02 21.93 -27.16
CA ASN A 61 15.49 22.77 -28.25
C ASN A 61 14.10 23.39 -27.97
N LYS A 62 13.86 23.80 -26.71
CA LYS A 62 12.57 24.32 -26.22
C LYS A 62 11.42 23.30 -26.25
N ARG A 63 11.74 22.01 -26.33
CA ARG A 63 10.81 20.87 -26.27
C ARG A 63 10.97 20.11 -24.98
N TYR A 64 9.86 19.64 -24.44
CA TYR A 64 9.77 18.91 -23.17
C TYR A 64 9.41 17.46 -23.47
N SER A 65 10.13 16.54 -22.83
CA SER A 65 9.94 15.09 -23.00
C SER A 65 10.19 14.38 -21.68
N LEU A 66 9.69 13.15 -21.56
CA LEU A 66 9.88 12.33 -20.37
C LEU A 66 11.31 11.80 -20.28
N ASN A 67 11.79 11.69 -19.05
CA ASN A 67 13.00 10.95 -18.69
C ASN A 67 12.79 10.22 -17.36
N LEU A 68 11.63 9.60 -17.25
CA LEU A 68 11.29 8.81 -16.07
C LEU A 68 12.09 7.50 -16.05
N PRO A 69 12.60 7.08 -14.89
CA PRO A 69 13.20 5.76 -14.73
C PRO A 69 12.09 4.71 -14.69
N PHE A 70 11.58 4.33 -15.86
CA PHE A 70 10.55 3.31 -15.97
C PHE A 70 11.06 1.96 -15.43
N LEU A 71 10.21 1.29 -14.66
CA LEU A 71 10.49 -0.05 -14.17
C LEU A 71 10.56 -1.02 -15.35
N SER A 72 11.77 -1.53 -15.60
CA SER A 72 12.08 -2.42 -16.73
C SER A 72 12.36 -3.86 -16.31
N SER A 73 12.66 -4.10 -15.03
CA SER A 73 12.79 -5.43 -14.44
C SER A 73 12.23 -5.44 -13.02
N LEU A 74 11.84 -6.62 -12.55
CA LEU A 74 11.47 -6.87 -11.16
C LEU A 74 12.69 -7.21 -10.29
N ASP A 75 13.84 -7.50 -10.89
CA ASP A 75 15.04 -7.88 -10.14
C ASP A 75 15.46 -6.77 -9.17
N GLY A 76 15.64 -7.13 -7.89
CA GLY A 76 16.02 -6.19 -6.84
C GLY A 76 14.93 -5.20 -6.40
N LEU A 77 13.73 -5.20 -7.01
CA LEU A 77 12.63 -4.32 -6.61
C LEU A 77 12.21 -4.59 -5.16
N VAL A 78 12.17 -3.53 -4.36
CA VAL A 78 11.68 -3.50 -2.97
C VAL A 78 10.28 -2.91 -2.94
N LEU A 79 9.46 -3.37 -1.98
CA LEU A 79 8.04 -3.02 -1.87
C LEU A 79 7.77 -1.51 -1.82
N ASP A 80 8.63 -0.73 -1.16
CA ASP A 80 8.44 0.70 -0.93
C ASP A 80 9.23 1.58 -1.92
N ASP A 81 9.78 0.99 -2.99
CA ASP A 81 10.48 1.74 -4.04
C ASP A 81 9.51 2.65 -4.81
N LEU A 82 9.98 3.86 -5.15
CA LEU A 82 9.32 4.73 -6.12
C LEU A 82 9.36 4.06 -7.50
N VAL A 83 8.19 3.81 -8.07
CA VAL A 83 8.07 3.13 -9.37
C VAL A 83 7.23 3.94 -10.32
N PHE A 84 7.78 4.20 -11.50
CA PHE A 84 7.03 4.63 -12.68
C PHE A 84 6.86 3.45 -13.63
N ILE A 85 5.64 3.19 -14.06
CA ILE A 85 5.37 2.05 -14.93
C ILE A 85 4.21 2.35 -15.88
N ASP A 86 4.32 1.88 -17.12
CA ASP A 86 3.18 1.92 -18.04
C ASP A 86 2.17 0.81 -17.69
N SER A 87 0.91 1.21 -17.54
CA SER A 87 -0.22 0.34 -17.20
C SER A 87 -0.43 -0.79 -18.21
N ASP A 88 0.05 -0.63 -19.44
CA ASP A 88 -0.13 -1.61 -20.51
C ASP A 88 1.10 -2.51 -20.69
N SER A 89 2.16 -2.30 -19.90
CA SER A 89 3.40 -3.05 -20.00
C SER A 89 3.31 -4.47 -19.45
N GLN A 90 4.09 -5.38 -20.02
CA GLN A 90 4.23 -6.75 -19.50
C GLN A 90 4.81 -6.78 -18.09
N ILE A 91 5.73 -5.86 -17.76
CA ILE A 91 6.30 -5.73 -16.42
C ILE A 91 5.23 -5.40 -15.39
N TYR A 92 4.22 -4.58 -15.74
CA TYR A 92 3.13 -4.28 -14.81
C TYR A 92 2.28 -5.50 -14.52
N GLN A 93 2.02 -6.34 -15.52
CA GLN A 93 1.31 -7.61 -15.33
C GLN A 93 2.09 -8.58 -14.44
N LEU A 94 3.43 -8.60 -14.54
CA LEU A 94 4.28 -9.38 -13.65
C LEU A 94 4.31 -8.80 -12.24
N LEU A 95 4.36 -7.47 -12.11
CA LEU A 95 4.35 -6.76 -10.82
C LEU A 95 3.07 -7.05 -10.04
N GLN A 96 1.91 -7.04 -10.70
CA GLN A 96 0.61 -7.36 -10.09
C GLN A 96 0.56 -8.78 -9.49
N LYS A 97 1.32 -9.72 -10.06
CA LYS A 97 1.40 -11.11 -9.58
C LYS A 97 2.43 -11.29 -8.47
N ARG A 98 3.35 -10.33 -8.31
CA ARG A 98 4.40 -10.41 -7.29
C ARG A 98 3.82 -10.21 -5.90
N LYS A 99 4.31 -11.01 -4.97
CA LYS A 99 4.03 -10.90 -3.54
C LYS A 99 5.29 -10.55 -2.78
N PHE A 100 5.11 -9.73 -1.76
CA PHE A 100 6.12 -9.32 -0.79
C PHE A 100 5.67 -9.82 0.58
N VAL A 101 6.61 -9.93 1.50
CA VAL A 101 6.31 -10.25 2.90
C VAL A 101 6.44 -8.96 3.70
N THR A 102 5.42 -8.65 4.49
CA THR A 102 5.46 -7.56 5.45
C THR A 102 5.30 -8.09 6.86
N ASN A 103 5.96 -7.40 7.79
CA ASN A 103 5.91 -7.69 9.21
C ASN A 103 5.21 -6.52 9.90
N LEU A 104 4.17 -6.82 10.66
CA LEU A 104 3.47 -5.85 11.49
C LEU A 104 3.63 -6.25 12.95
N ASP A 105 4.50 -5.53 13.65
CA ASP A 105 4.84 -5.75 15.05
C ASP A 105 4.05 -4.84 15.99
N ASN A 106 4.17 -5.10 17.30
CA ASN A 106 3.58 -4.29 18.34
C ASN A 106 4.49 -4.23 19.57
N GLN A 107 4.38 -3.15 20.34
CA GLN A 107 5.18 -2.94 21.54
C GLN A 107 4.64 -3.69 22.77
N THR A 108 3.38 -4.15 22.74
CA THR A 108 2.73 -4.79 23.88
C THR A 108 3.32 -6.16 24.21
N ASN A 109 3.50 -7.01 23.19
CA ASN A 109 3.96 -8.39 23.38
C ASN A 109 4.89 -8.89 22.26
N HIS A 110 5.24 -8.03 21.31
CA HIS A 110 6.17 -8.33 20.22
C HIS A 110 5.72 -9.46 19.29
N LEU A 111 4.46 -9.92 19.36
CA LEU A 111 3.91 -10.80 18.32
C LEU A 111 3.89 -10.06 16.98
N VAL A 112 4.51 -10.66 15.98
CA VAL A 112 4.59 -10.11 14.62
C VAL A 112 3.58 -10.83 13.73
N PHE A 113 2.69 -10.05 13.11
CA PHE A 113 1.85 -10.52 12.02
C PHE A 113 2.68 -10.52 10.73
N VAL A 114 2.90 -11.71 10.18
CA VAL A 114 3.64 -11.88 8.92
C VAL A 114 2.62 -12.10 7.81
N GLU A 115 2.53 -11.14 6.90
CA GLU A 115 1.47 -11.07 5.89
C GLU A 115 2.05 -10.96 4.48
N GLU A 116 1.37 -11.57 3.52
CA GLU A 116 1.64 -11.34 2.10
C GLU A 116 1.02 -10.01 1.65
N THR A 117 1.82 -9.24 0.92
CA THR A 117 1.47 -7.92 0.42
C THR A 117 1.68 -7.87 -1.09
N ASP A 118 0.64 -7.46 -1.82
CA ASP A 118 0.81 -7.02 -3.21
C ASP A 118 1.43 -5.61 -3.26
N PHE A 119 2.07 -5.28 -4.37
CA PHE A 119 2.78 -4.01 -4.51
C PHE A 119 1.88 -2.77 -4.30
N GLU A 120 0.60 -2.84 -4.69
CA GLU A 120 -0.36 -1.73 -4.53
C GLU A 120 -1.01 -1.69 -3.13
N ARG A 121 -0.69 -2.68 -2.29
CA ARG A 121 -1.25 -2.88 -0.95
C ARG A 121 -2.78 -2.90 -0.97
N ASN A 122 -3.37 -3.55 -1.96
CA ASN A 122 -4.83 -3.69 -2.13
C ASN A 122 -5.41 -4.93 -1.42
N THR A 123 -4.58 -5.94 -1.17
CA THR A 123 -4.96 -7.17 -0.46
C THR A 123 -5.42 -6.82 0.95
N LEU A 124 -6.48 -7.49 1.40
CA LEU A 124 -7.07 -7.29 2.73
C LEU A 124 -6.17 -7.94 3.80
N THR A 125 -5.26 -7.16 4.35
CA THR A 125 -4.39 -7.55 5.47
C THR A 125 -4.25 -6.39 6.46
N LEU A 126 -3.82 -6.65 7.69
CA LEU A 126 -3.64 -5.58 8.69
C LEU A 126 -2.55 -4.61 8.27
N SER A 127 -1.42 -5.14 7.79
CA SER A 127 -0.26 -4.38 7.31
C SER A 127 -0.65 -3.40 6.20
N ASN A 128 -1.34 -3.90 5.17
CA ASN A 128 -1.76 -3.05 4.05
C ASN A 128 -2.80 -2.01 4.48
N TYR A 129 -3.75 -2.41 5.32
CA TYR A 129 -4.78 -1.53 5.85
C TYR A 129 -4.20 -0.36 6.64
N PHE A 130 -3.38 -0.64 7.65
CA PHE A 130 -2.79 0.39 8.48
C PHE A 130 -1.82 1.27 7.69
N TYR A 131 -1.02 0.70 6.79
CA TYR A 131 -0.14 1.48 5.92
C TYR A 131 -0.92 2.52 5.11
N LYS A 132 -2.05 2.12 4.49
CA LYS A 132 -2.86 3.04 3.69
C LYS A 132 -3.54 4.10 4.55
N LEU A 133 -4.04 3.75 5.73
CA LEU A 133 -4.59 4.74 6.66
C LEU A 133 -3.54 5.78 7.07
N THR A 134 -2.35 5.35 7.48
CA THR A 134 -1.27 6.25 7.91
C THR A 134 -0.84 7.21 6.80
N ASN A 135 -0.82 6.74 5.54
CA ASN A 135 -0.40 7.54 4.40
C ASN A 135 -1.55 8.33 3.72
N GLY A 136 -2.79 8.17 4.17
CA GLY A 136 -3.97 8.78 3.54
C GLY A 136 -4.27 8.23 2.15
N TYR A 137 -3.90 6.99 1.87
CA TYR A 137 -4.14 6.33 0.58
C TYR A 137 -5.55 5.72 0.51
N PRO A 138 -6.14 5.63 -0.70
CA PRO A 138 -7.46 5.07 -0.87
C PRO A 138 -7.49 3.56 -0.52
N LEU A 139 -8.46 3.19 0.31
CA LEU A 139 -8.72 1.80 0.67
C LEU A 139 -9.40 1.04 -0.47
N SER A 140 -8.98 -0.21 -0.68
CA SER A 140 -9.65 -1.13 -1.60
C SER A 140 -11.07 -1.47 -1.11
N ARG A 141 -11.92 -2.03 -1.99
CA ARG A 141 -13.28 -2.43 -1.62
C ARG A 141 -13.31 -3.38 -0.43
N GLU A 142 -12.38 -4.34 -0.40
CA GLU A 142 -12.29 -5.31 0.69
C GLU A 142 -11.75 -4.66 1.97
N GLN A 143 -10.77 -3.77 1.87
CA GLN A 143 -10.25 -2.99 3.02
C GLN A 143 -11.30 -2.08 3.66
N LYS A 144 -12.27 -1.57 2.88
CA LYS A 144 -13.39 -0.81 3.45
C LYS A 144 -14.26 -1.62 4.40
N LYS A 145 -14.34 -2.96 4.26
CA LYS A 145 -15.04 -3.82 5.23
C LYS A 145 -14.34 -3.77 6.58
N LEU A 146 -13.01 -3.80 6.59
CA LEU A 146 -12.22 -3.65 7.81
C LEU A 146 -12.35 -2.24 8.40
N TYR A 147 -12.39 -1.20 7.55
CA TYR A 147 -12.65 0.17 7.99
C TYR A 147 -14.01 0.36 8.67
N GLN A 148 -15.06 -0.31 8.17
CA GLN A 148 -16.37 -0.28 8.82
C GLN A 148 -16.37 -0.87 10.23
N LEU A 149 -15.44 -1.79 10.52
CA LEU A 149 -15.29 -2.40 11.85
C LEU A 149 -14.35 -1.60 12.76
N LEU A 150 -13.18 -1.23 12.25
CA LEU A 150 -12.09 -0.66 13.04
C LEU A 150 -12.03 0.88 13.01
N GLY A 151 -12.56 1.50 11.95
CA GLY A 151 -12.41 2.94 11.71
C GLY A 151 -10.94 3.36 11.60
N ASP A 152 -10.64 4.58 12.00
CA ASP A 152 -9.32 5.19 12.03
C ASP A 152 -8.50 4.84 13.28
N VAL A 153 -8.76 3.67 13.88
CA VAL A 153 -8.05 3.22 15.08
C VAL A 153 -6.54 3.17 14.86
N ASN A 154 -5.80 3.61 15.88
CA ASN A 154 -4.35 3.51 15.90
C ASN A 154 -3.89 2.04 15.83
N SER A 155 -2.88 1.74 14.99
CA SER A 155 -2.39 0.39 14.76
C SER A 155 -1.87 -0.28 16.03
N GLU A 156 -1.05 0.40 16.83
CA GLU A 156 -0.51 -0.13 18.09
C GLU A 156 -1.64 -0.48 19.07
N TYR A 157 -2.66 0.37 19.15
CA TYR A 157 -3.83 0.10 19.99
C TYR A 157 -4.59 -1.13 19.51
N ALA A 158 -4.88 -1.25 18.20
CA ALA A 158 -5.57 -2.42 17.67
C ALA A 158 -4.75 -3.70 17.86
N LEU A 159 -3.46 -3.65 17.55
CA LEU A 159 -2.56 -4.79 17.66
C LEU A 159 -2.41 -5.26 19.10
N LYS A 160 -2.38 -4.36 20.09
CA LYS A 160 -2.40 -4.71 21.52
C LYS A 160 -3.52 -5.70 21.86
N TYR A 161 -4.76 -5.43 21.43
CA TYR A 161 -5.90 -6.30 21.72
C TYR A 161 -5.88 -7.58 20.88
N MET A 162 -5.60 -7.45 19.58
CA MET A 162 -5.57 -8.58 18.64
C MET A 162 -4.50 -9.60 19.03
N SER A 163 -3.26 -9.16 19.21
CA SER A 163 -2.14 -10.04 19.58
C SER A 163 -2.35 -10.69 20.95
N SER A 164 -2.85 -9.94 21.93
CA SER A 164 -3.17 -10.49 23.27
C SER A 164 -4.25 -11.57 23.20
N PHE A 165 -5.18 -11.47 22.26
CA PHE A 165 -6.17 -12.52 22.02
C PHE A 165 -5.53 -13.76 21.37
N ILE A 166 -4.74 -13.56 20.31
CA ILE A 166 -4.03 -14.64 19.60
C ILE A 166 -3.11 -15.44 20.54
N LEU A 167 -2.36 -14.77 21.42
CA LEU A 167 -1.43 -15.45 22.34
C LEU A 167 -2.13 -16.38 23.35
N LYS A 168 -3.45 -16.28 23.55
CA LYS A 168 -4.22 -17.24 24.36
C LYS A 168 -4.18 -18.65 23.77
N PHE A 169 -4.00 -18.78 22.45
CA PHE A 169 -3.93 -20.06 21.75
C PHE A 169 -2.62 -20.83 22.02
N LEU A 170 -1.59 -20.18 22.58
CA LEU A 170 -0.37 -20.87 23.03
C LEU A 170 -0.63 -21.93 24.11
N ARG A 171 -1.74 -21.79 24.85
CA ARG A 171 -2.08 -22.65 25.99
C ARG A 171 -3.32 -23.50 25.73
N LYS A 172 -4.08 -23.22 24.67
CA LYS A 172 -5.41 -23.78 24.43
C LYS A 172 -5.69 -23.87 22.94
N ASP A 173 -6.21 -25.00 22.49
CA ASP A 173 -6.64 -25.17 21.08
C ASP A 173 -7.89 -24.34 20.74
N SER A 174 -8.62 -23.88 21.76
CA SER A 174 -9.79 -23.02 21.58
C SER A 174 -9.94 -22.01 22.71
N VAL A 175 -10.44 -20.83 22.37
CA VAL A 175 -10.56 -19.68 23.28
C VAL A 175 -12.00 -19.20 23.32
N LYS A 176 -12.62 -19.24 24.50
CA LYS A 176 -13.96 -18.66 24.73
C LYS A 176 -13.87 -17.15 24.93
N GLN A 177 -14.73 -16.42 24.23
CA GLN A 177 -14.88 -14.98 24.36
C GLN A 177 -16.36 -14.60 24.43
N LYS A 178 -16.86 -14.37 25.65
CA LYS A 178 -18.29 -14.08 25.87
C LYS A 178 -18.77 -12.77 25.23
N ARG A 179 -17.89 -11.78 25.10
CA ARG A 179 -18.19 -10.49 24.46
C ARG A 179 -17.24 -10.30 23.28
N THR A 180 -17.76 -10.42 22.08
CA THR A 180 -17.00 -10.15 20.87
C THR A 180 -16.84 -8.64 20.70
N ASP A 181 -15.60 -8.19 20.60
CA ASP A 181 -15.25 -6.81 20.28
C ASP A 181 -14.85 -6.68 18.81
N ILE A 182 -14.66 -5.43 18.36
CA ILE A 182 -14.30 -5.12 16.97
C ILE A 182 -12.95 -5.70 16.55
N PHE A 183 -12.03 -5.96 17.49
CA PHE A 183 -10.70 -6.52 17.19
C PHE A 183 -10.79 -8.01 16.89
N ILE A 184 -11.61 -8.73 17.64
CA ILE A 184 -11.88 -10.15 17.39
C ILE A 184 -12.68 -10.32 16.10
N GLN A 185 -13.67 -9.44 15.84
CA GLN A 185 -14.40 -9.43 14.55
C GLN A 185 -13.46 -9.16 13.38
N ALA A 186 -12.50 -8.26 13.53
CA ALA A 186 -11.48 -8.01 12.51
C ALA A 186 -10.57 -9.21 12.28
N LEU A 187 -10.09 -9.88 13.34
CA LEU A 187 -9.30 -11.12 13.20
C LEU A 187 -10.08 -12.24 12.49
N GLU A 188 -11.38 -12.36 12.77
CA GLU A 188 -12.28 -13.30 12.10
C GLU A 188 -12.49 -12.93 10.63
N LEU A 189 -12.77 -11.66 10.32
CA LEU A 189 -12.90 -11.15 8.95
C LEU A 189 -11.63 -11.39 8.12
N LEU A 190 -10.46 -11.26 8.74
CA LEU A 190 -9.15 -11.49 8.13
C LEU A 190 -8.78 -12.98 8.06
N GLY A 191 -9.59 -13.86 8.65
CA GLY A 191 -9.40 -15.30 8.59
C GLY A 191 -8.41 -15.86 9.61
N TYR A 192 -7.81 -15.05 10.49
CA TYR A 192 -6.87 -15.54 11.52
C TYR A 192 -7.54 -16.50 12.50
N ILE A 193 -8.83 -16.31 12.76
CA ILE A 193 -9.64 -17.13 13.66
C ILE A 193 -10.98 -17.47 13.02
N SER A 194 -11.61 -18.54 13.49
CA SER A 194 -12.99 -18.90 13.13
C SER A 194 -13.82 -19.17 14.38
N LEU A 195 -15.09 -18.75 14.35
CA LEU A 195 -16.06 -19.14 15.37
C LEU A 195 -16.46 -20.61 15.15
N ASN A 196 -16.26 -21.45 16.17
CA ASN A 196 -16.59 -22.87 16.10
C ASN A 196 -17.99 -23.15 16.67
N GLN A 197 -18.25 -22.80 17.95
CA GLN A 197 -19.53 -22.99 18.63
C GLN A 197 -19.75 -21.89 19.69
N ASP A 198 -20.96 -21.34 19.74
CA ASP A 198 -21.41 -20.24 20.61
C ASP A 198 -20.50 -19.00 20.56
N THR A 199 -19.49 -18.99 21.42
CA THR A 199 -18.53 -17.90 21.68
C THR A 199 -17.09 -18.42 21.70
N THR A 200 -16.85 -19.60 21.13
CA THR A 200 -15.57 -20.30 21.16
C THR A 200 -14.87 -20.18 19.82
N TYR A 201 -13.70 -19.57 19.80
CA TYR A 201 -12.87 -19.38 18.62
C TYR A 201 -11.78 -20.43 18.51
N ARG A 202 -11.42 -20.77 17.27
CA ARG A 202 -10.23 -21.55 16.91
C ARG A 202 -9.27 -20.68 16.10
N LEU A 203 -7.98 -20.99 16.18
CA LEU A 203 -6.95 -20.34 15.39
C LEU A 203 -6.85 -21.04 14.03
N ASN A 204 -6.97 -20.28 12.93
CA ASN A 204 -6.79 -20.77 11.56
C ASN A 204 -5.41 -20.38 10.98
N ALA A 205 -4.51 -19.89 11.83
CA ALA A 205 -3.21 -19.36 11.45
C ALA A 205 -2.11 -20.16 12.14
N LYS A 206 -0.92 -20.20 11.53
CA LYS A 206 0.25 -20.82 12.15
C LYS A 206 0.88 -19.83 13.12
N LEU A 207 0.92 -20.19 14.40
CA LEU A 207 1.61 -19.44 15.45
C LEU A 207 2.97 -20.09 15.75
N ASP A 208 4.04 -19.42 15.35
CA ASP A 208 5.41 -19.75 15.68
C ASP A 208 5.78 -19.14 17.03
N VAL A 209 5.90 -20.01 18.03
CA VAL A 209 6.10 -19.62 19.43
C VAL A 209 7.52 -19.14 19.69
N GLU A 210 8.51 -19.74 19.03
CA GLU A 210 9.92 -19.40 19.22
C GLU A 210 10.24 -18.04 18.60
N ALA A 211 9.70 -17.78 17.39
CA ALA A 211 9.90 -16.53 16.69
C ALA A 211 8.91 -15.43 17.06
N LEU A 212 7.87 -15.72 17.87
CA LEU A 212 6.71 -14.86 18.14
C LEU A 212 6.11 -14.29 16.84
N LYS A 213 5.82 -15.18 15.89
CA LYS A 213 5.26 -14.82 14.59
C LYS A 213 3.96 -15.55 14.32
N ILE A 214 2.98 -14.86 13.74
CA ILE A 214 1.75 -15.46 13.24
C ILE A 214 1.68 -15.30 11.72
N TYR A 215 1.36 -16.40 11.04
CA TYR A 215 1.24 -16.50 9.59
C TYR A 215 -0.18 -16.95 9.25
N LEU A 216 -0.86 -16.21 8.38
CA LEU A 216 -2.11 -16.69 7.79
C LEU A 216 -1.79 -17.84 6.82
N THR A 217 -2.51 -18.96 6.93
CA THR A 217 -2.33 -20.17 6.09
C THR A 217 -3.31 -20.25 4.96
#